data_AF-A0A9W5TYS9-F1
#
_entry.id   AF-A0A9W5TYS9-F1
#
_cell.length_a   1.000
_cell.length_b   1.000
_cell.length_c   1.000
_cell.angle_alpha   90.00
_cell.angle_beta   90.00
_cell.angle_gamma   90.00
#
_symmetry.space_group_name_H-M   'P 1'
#
loop_
_entity.id
_entity.type
_entity.pdbx_description
1 polymer ?
#
loop_
_entity_poly.entity_id
_entity_poly.type
_entity_poly.pdbx_seq_one_letter_code
_entity_poly.pdbx_strand_id
1 'polypeptide(L)'
;MYCANCGSELDADASFCMNCGHKVMQPVSATSMDSEPVQNASYETSSFDEDVRYFVGEKYPFYESKWKRMKEKGNPTSLNFPAFFLSIFWLGYRKMYREVAILALIFLAFDFILYLVGYQYTAQSLWDPVDRSINMGVAVMMGLFGNYFYQKHTLKKVSLIRNQGLTEEVKQMELKKRGEASFLGVLLSVLISVVIYILPASFIPMNVDQVELIKYGTFEQYPDKTVGETFDDFFARGDWQEVTNDSKSIVVAYHGEKQIDNHNYDIRIEFYKEKDSEAFDIQRIVVDDEALSLSETTSFLEYVFSNGQLHGDDSFDGGGPSDSYMW
;
A
#
# COMPACT_ATOMS: atom_id res chain seq x y z
N MET A 1 -16.04 53.35 -8.84
CA MET A 1 -14.59 53.05 -9.08
C MET A 1 -14.45 51.57 -9.38
N TYR A 2 -13.37 51.08 -10.00
CA TYR A 2 -13.24 49.64 -10.33
C TYR A 2 -12.15 48.98 -9.47
N CYS A 3 -12.36 47.72 -9.09
CA CYS A 3 -11.41 46.95 -8.31
C CYS A 3 -10.14 46.66 -9.11
N ALA A 4 -8.98 47.09 -8.63
CA ALA A 4 -7.69 46.87 -9.29
C ALA A 4 -7.30 45.39 -9.45
N ASN A 5 -7.93 44.49 -8.68
CA ASN A 5 -7.63 43.06 -8.72
C ASN A 5 -8.53 42.26 -9.66
N CYS A 6 -9.83 42.60 -9.78
CA CYS A 6 -10.79 41.80 -10.55
C CYS A 6 -11.66 42.60 -11.54
N GLY A 7 -11.54 43.93 -11.57
CA GLY A 7 -12.25 44.79 -12.51
C GLY A 7 -13.73 45.01 -12.22
N SER A 8 -14.30 44.46 -11.13
CA SER A 8 -15.69 44.72 -10.76
C SER A 8 -15.89 46.15 -10.27
N GLU A 9 -17.09 46.70 -10.47
CA GLU A 9 -17.47 48.01 -9.95
C GLU A 9 -17.51 48.00 -8.41
N LEU A 10 -17.13 49.12 -7.80
CA LEU A 10 -17.04 49.34 -6.36
C LEU A 10 -17.86 50.56 -5.96
N ASP A 11 -18.54 50.45 -4.82
CA ASP A 11 -19.23 51.54 -4.15
C ASP A 11 -18.25 52.63 -3.69
N ALA A 12 -18.74 53.87 -3.57
CA ALA A 12 -17.90 55.05 -3.33
C ALA A 12 -17.17 55.03 -1.96
N ASP A 13 -17.67 54.27 -1.00
CA ASP A 13 -17.16 54.08 0.36
C ASP A 13 -16.69 52.63 0.65
N ALA A 14 -16.62 51.78 -0.37
CA ALA A 14 -16.24 50.38 -0.21
C ALA A 14 -14.81 50.23 0.33
N SER A 15 -14.67 49.67 1.53
CA SER A 15 -13.37 49.30 2.12
C SER A 15 -12.82 47.99 1.54
N PHE A 16 -13.69 47.15 0.96
CA PHE A 16 -13.35 45.86 0.36
C PHE A 16 -14.23 45.60 -0.86
N CYS A 17 -13.70 44.92 -1.86
CA CYS A 17 -14.45 44.46 -3.02
C CYS A 17 -15.35 43.27 -2.64
N MET A 18 -16.67 43.41 -2.79
CA MET A 18 -17.62 42.34 -2.47
C MET A 18 -17.50 41.11 -3.39
N ASN A 19 -16.90 41.26 -4.58
CA ASN A 19 -16.77 40.16 -5.54
C ASN A 19 -15.51 39.30 -5.31
N CYS A 20 -14.38 39.89 -4.93
CA CYS A 20 -13.10 39.16 -4.78
C CYS A 20 -12.43 39.30 -3.41
N GLY A 21 -12.99 40.10 -2.50
CA GLY A 21 -12.45 40.32 -1.15
C GLY A 21 -11.23 41.24 -1.07
N HIS A 22 -10.77 41.81 -2.20
CA HIS A 22 -9.60 42.69 -2.21
C HIS A 22 -9.88 44.02 -1.50
N LYS A 23 -9.01 44.42 -0.57
CA LYS A 23 -9.13 45.67 0.18
C LYS A 23 -8.90 46.87 -0.74
N VAL A 24 -9.75 47.89 -0.63
CA VAL A 24 -9.68 49.10 -1.45
C VAL A 24 -9.07 50.22 -0.59
N MET A 25 -7.94 50.78 -1.01
CA MET A 25 -7.31 51.91 -0.31
C MET A 25 -8.02 53.20 -0.71
N GLN A 26 -8.74 53.82 0.22
CA GLN A 26 -9.29 55.17 0.02
C GLN A 26 -8.22 56.22 0.34
N PRO A 27 -8.07 57.29 -0.47
CA PRO A 27 -7.19 58.40 -0.14
C PRO A 27 -7.80 59.21 1.02
N VAL A 28 -7.08 59.28 2.14
CA VAL A 28 -7.49 60.06 3.31
C VAL A 28 -7.24 61.54 3.05
N SER A 29 -8.29 62.36 3.10
CA SER A 29 -8.22 63.82 3.01
C SER A 29 -7.29 64.40 4.08
N ALA A 30 -6.38 65.27 3.62
CA ALA A 30 -5.41 65.96 4.46
C ALA A 30 -6.07 67.00 5.37
N THR A 31 -5.88 66.84 6.68
CA THR A 31 -5.98 67.94 7.65
C THR A 31 -4.70 67.96 8.47
N SER A 32 -4.00 69.09 8.39
CA SER A 32 -2.74 69.41 9.05
C SER A 32 -2.87 69.52 10.58
N MET A 33 -1.98 68.87 11.32
CA MET A 33 -1.55 69.31 12.65
C MET A 33 -0.21 68.67 13.00
N ASP A 34 0.71 69.51 13.48
CA ASP A 34 2.12 69.22 13.76
C ASP A 34 2.33 68.03 14.72
N SER A 35 3.18 67.10 14.30
CA SER A 35 3.89 66.19 15.20
C SER A 35 5.22 65.77 14.58
N GLU A 36 6.24 65.75 15.44
CA GLU A 36 7.65 65.35 15.27
C GLU A 36 7.94 64.23 14.26
N PRO A 37 9.17 64.14 13.70
CA PRO A 37 9.48 63.19 12.65
C PRO A 37 9.44 61.77 13.19
N VAL A 38 8.28 61.13 13.08
CA VAL A 38 8.14 59.68 13.14
C VAL A 38 8.93 59.16 11.95
N GLN A 39 10.12 58.62 12.23
CA GLN A 39 10.85 57.81 11.29
C GLN A 39 9.90 56.72 10.81
N ASN A 40 9.42 56.86 9.58
CA ASN A 40 8.77 55.79 8.84
C ASN A 40 9.80 54.68 8.69
N ALA A 41 9.87 53.79 9.68
CA ALA A 41 10.38 52.47 9.49
C ALA A 41 9.44 51.82 8.46
N SER A 42 9.85 51.87 7.20
CA SER A 42 9.32 50.96 6.19
C SER A 42 9.55 49.56 6.75
N TYR A 43 8.48 48.94 7.26
CA TYR A 43 8.49 47.51 7.54
C TYR A 43 8.74 46.82 6.19
N GLU A 44 10.00 46.59 5.87
CA GLU A 44 10.40 45.80 4.71
C GLU A 44 9.80 44.41 4.89
N THR A 45 8.66 44.18 4.23
CA THR A 45 8.06 42.86 4.16
C THR A 45 9.06 41.97 3.43
N SER A 46 9.53 40.90 4.08
CA SER A 46 10.53 39.99 3.50
C SER A 46 10.10 39.52 2.11
N SER A 47 11.08 39.26 1.23
CA SER A 47 10.78 38.71 -0.09
C SER A 47 10.25 37.27 0.02
N PHE A 48 9.50 36.79 -0.98
CA PHE A 48 9.05 35.39 -0.99
C PHE A 48 10.22 34.41 -1.02
N ASP A 49 11.30 34.75 -1.73
CA ASP A 49 12.52 33.95 -1.79
C ASP A 49 13.19 33.81 -0.41
N GLU A 50 13.19 34.90 0.35
CA GLU A 50 13.69 34.92 1.72
C GLU A 50 12.83 34.07 2.67
N ASP A 51 11.50 34.10 2.52
CA ASP A 51 10.61 33.21 3.26
C ASP A 51 10.86 31.73 2.94
N VAL A 52 11.12 31.41 1.67
CA VAL A 52 11.51 30.06 1.24
C VAL A 52 12.85 29.68 1.88
N ARG A 53 13.82 30.59 1.94
CA ARG A 53 15.11 30.36 2.59
C ARG A 53 14.94 30.05 4.08
N TYR A 54 14.14 30.82 4.80
CA TYR A 54 13.83 30.54 6.21
C TYR A 54 13.12 29.20 6.41
N PHE A 55 12.21 28.83 5.51
CA PHE A 55 11.53 27.55 5.57
C PHE A 55 12.49 26.37 5.32
N VAL A 56 13.34 26.46 4.30
CA VAL A 56 14.22 25.34 3.91
C VAL A 56 15.40 25.16 4.87
N GLY A 57 15.86 26.27 5.46
CA GLY A 57 16.97 26.33 6.41
C GLY A 57 18.34 26.23 5.73
N GLU A 58 19.32 25.67 6.43
CA GLU A 58 20.73 25.60 6.00
C GLU A 58 20.95 25.00 4.60
N LYS A 59 20.09 24.06 4.19
CA LYS A 59 20.18 23.39 2.88
C LYS A 59 19.55 24.19 1.73
N TYR A 60 19.12 25.44 1.96
CA TYR A 60 18.50 26.26 0.92
C TYR A 60 19.34 26.38 -0.37
N PRO A 61 20.65 26.72 -0.32
CA PRO A 61 21.44 26.86 -1.55
C PRO A 61 21.48 25.56 -2.39
N PHE A 62 21.49 24.41 -1.72
CA PHE A 62 21.42 23.11 -2.38
C PHE A 62 20.09 22.94 -3.12
N TYR A 63 18.96 23.13 -2.44
CA TYR A 63 17.64 22.96 -3.05
C TYR A 63 17.35 23.99 -4.13
N GLU A 64 17.69 25.25 -3.89
CA GLU A 64 17.53 26.35 -4.85
C GLU A 64 18.24 26.03 -6.18
N SER A 65 19.49 25.55 -6.13
CA SER A 65 20.23 25.17 -7.33
C SER A 65 19.57 24.04 -8.13
N LYS A 66 19.01 23.04 -7.44
CA LYS A 66 18.29 21.92 -8.07
C LYS A 66 16.96 22.39 -8.67
N TRP A 67 16.24 23.23 -7.95
CA TRP A 67 14.96 23.80 -8.36
C TRP A 67 15.08 24.71 -9.59
N LYS A 68 16.12 25.56 -9.65
CA LYS A 68 16.41 26.37 -10.83
C LYS A 68 16.70 25.50 -12.06
N ARG A 69 17.54 24.47 -11.92
CA ARG A 69 17.83 23.51 -13.00
C ARG A 69 16.60 22.76 -13.49
N MET A 70 15.70 22.34 -12.58
CA MET A 70 14.43 21.71 -12.98
C MET A 70 13.56 22.67 -13.80
N LYS A 71 13.48 23.93 -13.38
CA LYS A 71 12.74 24.99 -14.09
C LYS A 71 13.32 25.28 -15.47
N GLU A 72 14.63 25.44 -15.57
CA GLU A 72 15.35 25.68 -16.84
C GLU A 72 15.15 24.54 -17.84
N LYS A 73 15.15 23.30 -17.36
CA LYS A 73 14.90 22.11 -18.20
C LYS A 73 13.43 21.89 -18.53
N GLY A 74 12.51 22.55 -17.84
CA GLY A 74 11.07 22.25 -17.90
C GLY A 74 10.73 20.83 -17.44
N ASN A 75 11.57 20.20 -16.61
CA ASN A 75 11.45 18.81 -16.20
C ASN A 75 11.55 18.68 -14.66
N PRO A 76 10.60 18.00 -14.00
CA PRO A 76 10.56 17.85 -12.54
C PRO A 76 11.58 16.85 -11.96
N THR A 77 12.36 16.16 -12.79
CA THR A 77 13.37 15.20 -12.32
C THR A 77 14.63 15.89 -11.81
N SER A 78 15.06 15.48 -10.62
CA SER A 78 16.36 15.84 -10.06
C SER A 78 16.77 14.82 -9.01
N LEU A 79 17.91 14.16 -9.23
CA LEU A 79 18.46 13.19 -8.30
C LEU A 79 18.54 13.72 -6.86
N ASN A 80 17.95 12.94 -5.95
CA ASN A 80 17.93 13.09 -4.51
C ASN A 80 18.28 11.75 -3.85
N PHE A 81 19.56 11.55 -3.54
CA PHE A 81 20.04 10.30 -2.95
C PHE A 81 19.43 9.98 -1.57
N PRO A 82 19.29 10.95 -0.63
CA PRO A 82 18.58 10.69 0.61
C PRO A 82 17.15 10.19 0.40
N ALA A 83 16.40 10.78 -0.54
CA ALA A 83 15.06 10.32 -0.86
C ALA A 83 15.05 8.92 -1.50
N PHE A 84 16.05 8.58 -2.33
CA PHE A 84 16.19 7.26 -2.93
C PHE A 84 16.39 6.15 -1.87
N PHE A 85 17.35 6.33 -0.95
CA PHE A 85 17.68 5.31 0.03
C PHE A 85 16.77 5.31 1.26
N LEU A 86 16.17 6.45 1.59
CA LEU A 86 15.45 6.64 2.85
C LEU A 86 13.97 7.02 2.67
N SER A 87 13.45 7.10 1.45
CA SER A 87 12.02 7.28 1.08
C SER A 87 11.16 7.98 2.15
N ILE A 88 10.41 7.19 2.94
CA ILE A 88 9.49 7.69 3.97
C ILE A 88 10.19 8.42 5.12
N PHE A 89 11.39 7.98 5.51
CA PHE A 89 12.19 8.63 6.54
C PHE A 89 12.70 10.00 6.06
N TRP A 90 13.06 10.13 4.77
CA TRP A 90 13.43 11.42 4.21
C TRP A 90 12.25 12.40 4.17
N LEU A 91 11.05 11.91 3.80
CA LEU A 91 9.82 12.71 3.86
C LEU A 91 9.58 13.22 5.29
N GLY A 92 9.69 12.34 6.28
CA GLY A 92 9.58 12.68 7.70
C GLY A 92 10.60 13.69 8.18
N TYR A 93 11.87 13.51 7.80
CA TYR A 93 12.95 14.42 8.12
C TYR A 93 12.70 15.84 7.59
N ARG A 94 12.01 15.98 6.44
CA ARG A 94 11.59 17.26 5.84
C ARG A 94 10.16 17.68 6.24
N LYS A 95 9.56 17.04 7.24
CA LYS A 95 8.21 17.34 7.78
C LYS A 95 7.07 17.24 6.77
N MET A 96 7.24 16.40 5.75
CA MET A 96 6.23 16.11 4.73
C MET A 96 5.26 15.01 5.19
N TYR A 97 4.62 15.19 6.35
CA TYR A 97 3.80 14.16 6.99
C TYR A 97 2.52 13.82 6.23
N ARG A 98 2.00 14.75 5.43
CA ARG A 98 0.87 14.47 4.53
C ARG A 98 1.30 13.47 3.46
N GLU A 99 2.47 13.69 2.87
CA GLU A 99 3.03 12.82 1.84
C GLU A 99 3.40 11.44 2.41
N VAL A 100 3.91 11.38 3.65
CA VAL A 100 4.08 10.13 4.41
C VAL A 100 2.76 9.37 4.52
N ALA A 101 1.69 10.01 4.99
CA ALA A 101 0.39 9.36 5.15
C ALA A 101 -0.19 8.90 3.80
N ILE A 102 -0.07 9.71 2.75
CA ILE A 102 -0.52 9.33 1.40
C ILE A 102 0.24 8.10 0.90
N LEU A 103 1.57 8.08 1.04
CA LEU A 103 2.37 6.94 0.62
C LEU A 103 2.00 5.67 1.40
N ALA A 104 1.88 5.76 2.72
CA ALA A 104 1.46 4.64 3.56
C ALA A 104 0.06 4.11 3.20
N LEU A 105 -0.89 5.00 2.89
CA LEU A 105 -2.23 4.60 2.43
C LEU A 105 -2.21 3.94 1.06
N ILE A 106 -1.32 4.36 0.15
CA ILE A 106 -1.14 3.71 -1.15
C ILE A 106 -0.63 2.29 -0.97
N PHE A 107 0.37 2.08 -0.10
CA PHE A 107 0.85 0.74 0.21
C PHE A 107 -0.25 -0.12 0.85
N LEU A 108 -0.96 0.41 1.87
CA LEU A 108 -2.08 -0.32 2.49
C LEU A 108 -3.16 -0.72 1.46
N ALA A 109 -3.48 0.16 0.51
CA ALA A 109 -4.43 -0.17 -0.54
C ALA A 109 -3.90 -1.26 -1.47
N PHE A 110 -2.60 -1.25 -1.77
CA PHE A 110 -1.96 -2.29 -2.57
C PHE A 110 -1.95 -3.64 -1.83
N ASP A 111 -1.59 -3.65 -0.55
CA ASP A 111 -1.62 -4.84 0.30
C ASP A 111 -3.04 -5.42 0.39
N PHE A 112 -4.04 -4.56 0.51
CA PHE A 112 -5.44 -4.98 0.49
C PHE A 112 -5.84 -5.59 -0.85
N ILE A 113 -5.37 -5.05 -1.98
CA ILE A 113 -5.61 -5.64 -3.31
C ILE A 113 -4.94 -7.01 -3.42
N LEU A 114 -3.69 -7.15 -2.94
CA LEU A 114 -2.99 -8.44 -2.91
C LEU A 114 -3.71 -9.47 -2.04
N TYR A 115 -4.24 -9.03 -0.90
CA TYR A 115 -5.06 -9.88 -0.03
C TYR A 115 -6.32 -10.37 -0.75
N LEU A 116 -7.04 -9.49 -1.47
CA LEU A 116 -8.26 -9.85 -2.19
C LEU A 116 -8.05 -10.87 -3.32
N VAL A 117 -6.85 -10.91 -3.91
CA VAL A 117 -6.50 -11.90 -4.94
C VAL A 117 -5.86 -13.17 -4.37
N GLY A 118 -5.85 -13.32 -3.04
CA GLY A 118 -5.28 -14.49 -2.38
C GLY A 118 -3.75 -14.59 -2.48
N TYR A 119 -3.06 -13.49 -2.77
CA TYR A 119 -1.59 -13.50 -2.97
C TYR A 119 -0.84 -14.10 -1.78
N GLN A 120 -1.35 -13.86 -0.56
CA GLN A 120 -0.82 -14.40 0.69
C GLN A 120 -0.71 -15.94 0.74
N TYR A 121 -1.49 -16.67 -0.07
CA TYR A 121 -1.45 -18.13 -0.13
C TYR A 121 -0.44 -18.65 -1.17
N THR A 122 0.04 -17.77 -2.05
CA THR A 122 1.00 -18.11 -3.13
C THR A 122 2.40 -17.57 -2.87
N ALA A 123 2.51 -16.54 -2.02
CA ALA A 123 3.76 -15.84 -1.74
C ALA A 123 4.64 -16.65 -0.77
N GLN A 124 5.45 -17.55 -1.30
CA GLN A 124 6.41 -18.29 -0.50
C GLN A 124 7.61 -17.40 -0.12
N SER A 125 7.82 -17.22 1.19
CA SER A 125 9.03 -16.68 1.87
C SER A 125 9.24 -15.16 2.00
N LEU A 126 10.16 -14.82 2.93
CA LEU A 126 10.75 -13.51 3.23
C LEU A 126 11.38 -12.76 2.02
N TRP A 127 11.33 -13.34 0.81
CA TRP A 127 12.00 -12.89 -0.41
C TRP A 127 11.03 -12.57 -1.55
N ASP A 128 9.79 -12.19 -1.24
CA ASP A 128 8.76 -11.89 -2.23
C ASP A 128 9.24 -10.90 -3.35
N PRO A 129 9.29 -11.34 -4.62
CA PRO A 129 9.70 -10.49 -5.73
C PRO A 129 8.75 -9.31 -5.99
N VAL A 130 7.45 -9.43 -5.66
CA VAL A 130 6.46 -8.36 -5.85
C VAL A 130 6.77 -7.20 -4.92
N ASP A 131 6.87 -7.46 -3.61
CA ASP A 131 7.24 -6.47 -2.60
C ASP A 131 8.56 -5.74 -2.92
N ARG A 132 9.58 -6.49 -3.37
CA ARG A 132 10.88 -5.90 -3.75
C ARG A 132 10.76 -4.96 -4.94
N SER A 133 10.00 -5.36 -5.94
CA SER A 133 9.79 -4.58 -7.16
C SER A 133 9.09 -3.27 -6.85
N ILE A 134 8.09 -3.29 -5.96
CA ILE A 134 7.37 -2.11 -5.51
C ILE A 134 8.28 -1.18 -4.72
N ASN A 135 9.01 -1.73 -3.74
CA ASN A 135 9.94 -0.95 -2.93
C ASN A 135 11.04 -0.29 -3.78
N MET A 136 11.58 -1.01 -4.77
CA MET A 136 12.54 -0.45 -5.73
C MET A 136 11.89 0.65 -6.58
N GLY A 137 10.68 0.44 -7.09
CA GLY A 137 9.93 1.43 -7.86
C GLY A 137 9.71 2.72 -7.07
N VAL A 138 9.31 2.60 -5.80
CA VAL A 138 9.14 3.75 -4.89
C VAL A 138 10.47 4.44 -4.61
N ALA A 139 11.55 3.69 -4.35
CA ALA A 139 12.88 4.25 -4.14
C ALA A 139 13.35 5.06 -5.36
N VAL A 140 13.21 4.52 -6.57
CA VAL A 140 13.54 5.22 -7.82
C VAL A 140 12.68 6.47 -7.99
N MET A 141 11.37 6.36 -7.78
CA MET A 141 10.43 7.49 -7.85
C MET A 141 10.80 8.60 -6.86
N MET A 142 11.10 8.26 -5.61
CA MET A 142 11.55 9.20 -4.59
C MET A 142 12.92 9.81 -4.93
N GLY A 143 13.84 9.02 -5.48
CA GLY A 143 15.14 9.48 -5.94
C GLY A 143 15.06 10.48 -7.09
N LEU A 144 14.14 10.29 -8.02
CA LEU A 144 13.95 11.15 -9.19
C LEU A 144 13.13 12.41 -8.86
N PHE A 145 12.07 12.29 -8.05
CA PHE A 145 11.08 13.34 -7.85
C PHE A 145 11.08 13.95 -6.44
N GLY A 146 11.90 13.46 -5.50
CA GLY A 146 11.93 13.95 -4.12
C GLY A 146 12.15 15.45 -4.01
N ASN A 147 13.12 16.00 -4.78
CA ASN A 147 13.36 17.45 -4.80
C ASN A 147 12.16 18.25 -5.31
N TYR A 148 11.41 17.71 -6.27
CA TYR A 148 10.22 18.33 -6.82
C TYR A 148 9.05 18.29 -5.83
N PHE A 149 8.81 17.16 -5.16
CA PHE A 149 7.81 17.08 -4.11
C PHE A 149 8.11 18.06 -2.98
N TYR A 150 9.38 18.14 -2.55
CA TYR A 150 9.78 19.09 -1.53
C TYR A 150 9.63 20.55 -2.00
N GLN A 151 9.92 20.86 -3.26
CA GLN A 151 9.64 22.19 -3.84
C GLN A 151 8.16 22.54 -3.71
N LYS A 152 7.26 21.67 -4.17
CA LYS A 152 5.81 21.90 -4.12
C LYS A 152 5.33 22.06 -2.68
N HIS A 153 5.82 21.22 -1.78
CA HIS A 153 5.52 21.31 -0.35
C HIS A 153 5.94 22.67 0.23
N THR A 154 7.20 23.07 0.01
CA THR A 154 7.76 24.34 0.49
C THR A 154 6.98 25.52 -0.04
N LEU A 155 6.82 25.64 -1.37
CA LEU A 155 6.15 26.79 -1.98
C LEU A 155 4.70 26.93 -1.48
N LYS A 156 3.98 25.81 -1.34
CA LYS A 156 2.62 25.80 -0.79
C LYS A 156 2.59 26.25 0.66
N LYS A 157 3.47 25.72 1.52
CA LYS A 157 3.50 26.07 2.95
C LYS A 157 3.92 27.52 3.19
N VAL A 158 4.93 27.99 2.47
CA VAL A 158 5.41 29.38 2.54
C VAL A 158 4.30 30.33 2.13
N SER A 159 3.61 30.07 1.02
CA SER A 159 2.47 30.90 0.58
C SER A 159 1.35 30.95 1.62
N LEU A 160 1.03 29.80 2.25
CA LEU A 160 0.01 29.75 3.30
C LEU A 160 0.40 30.55 4.54
N ILE A 161 1.67 30.51 4.97
CA ILE A 161 2.15 31.26 6.14
C ILE A 161 2.22 32.76 5.83
N ARG A 162 2.69 33.13 4.64
CA ARG A 162 2.78 34.53 4.19
C ARG A 162 1.41 35.22 4.17
N ASN A 163 0.37 34.49 3.78
CA ASN A 163 -0.99 35.02 3.68
C ASN A 163 -1.75 35.13 5.02
N GLN A 164 -1.13 34.81 6.15
CA GLN A 164 -1.76 34.88 7.48
C GLN A 164 -1.72 36.28 8.12
N GLY A 165 -1.02 37.25 7.51
CA GLY A 165 -0.90 38.61 8.05
C GLY A 165 -0.11 38.67 9.37
N LEU A 166 0.82 37.74 9.57
CA LEU A 166 1.70 37.70 10.75
C LEU A 166 2.74 38.83 10.70
N THR A 167 3.22 39.28 11.86
CA THR A 167 4.41 40.15 11.92
C THR A 167 5.62 39.41 11.35
N GLU A 168 6.62 40.15 10.87
CA GLU A 168 7.81 39.55 10.27
C GLU A 168 8.54 38.60 11.23
N GLU A 169 8.67 38.94 12.52
CA GLU A 169 9.34 38.04 13.47
C GLU A 169 8.57 36.74 13.68
N VAL A 170 7.24 36.83 13.82
CA VAL A 170 6.37 35.65 14.02
C VAL A 170 6.33 34.79 12.78
N LYS A 171 6.26 35.41 11.59
CA LYS A 171 6.29 34.72 10.30
C LYS A 171 7.57 33.92 10.13
N GLN A 172 8.73 34.55 10.39
CA GLN A 172 10.04 33.87 10.31
C GLN A 172 10.14 32.71 11.30
N MET A 173 9.68 32.91 12.55
CA MET A 173 9.63 31.85 13.55
C MET A 173 8.79 30.66 13.08
N GLU A 174 7.60 30.93 12.52
CA GLU A 174 6.69 29.89 12.04
C GLU A 174 7.23 29.17 10.80
N LEU A 175 7.88 29.88 9.87
CA LEU A 175 8.55 29.30 8.70
C LEU A 175 9.62 28.30 9.12
N LYS A 176 10.53 28.70 10.03
CA LYS A 176 11.58 27.82 10.55
C LYS A 176 11.00 26.60 11.26
N LYS A 177 10.05 26.84 12.18
CA LYS A 177 9.39 25.77 12.95
C LYS A 177 8.74 24.73 12.03
N ARG A 178 8.07 25.14 10.95
CA ARG A 178 7.38 24.21 10.05
C ARG A 178 8.27 23.59 8.98
N GLY A 179 9.34 24.27 8.55
CA GLY A 179 10.10 23.84 7.38
C GLY A 179 11.45 23.21 7.66
N GLU A 180 12.15 23.66 8.70
CA GLU A 180 13.50 23.16 8.98
C GLU A 180 13.47 21.67 9.27
N ALA A 181 14.58 21.01 8.94
CA ALA A 181 14.66 19.57 9.06
C ALA A 181 14.55 19.11 10.52
N SER A 182 14.00 17.93 10.75
CA SER A 182 13.78 17.40 12.09
C SER A 182 13.99 15.90 12.15
N PHE A 183 14.95 15.47 12.98
CA PHE A 183 15.16 14.06 13.26
C PHE A 183 13.95 13.42 13.97
N LEU A 184 13.29 14.17 14.87
CA LEU A 184 12.01 13.77 15.49
C LEU A 184 10.91 13.53 14.45
N GLY A 185 10.96 14.21 13.30
CA GLY A 185 10.03 13.97 12.19
C GLY A 185 10.15 12.57 11.58
N VAL A 186 11.32 11.93 11.69
CA VAL A 186 11.52 10.54 11.30
C VAL A 186 10.71 9.61 12.20
N LEU A 187 10.81 9.79 13.53
CA LEU A 187 10.06 9.00 14.51
C LEU A 187 8.54 9.19 14.34
N LEU A 188 8.09 10.41 14.10
CA LEU A 188 6.68 10.67 13.82
C LEU A 188 6.20 9.98 12.54
N SER A 189 7.05 9.85 11.53
CA SER A 189 6.70 9.16 10.28
C SER A 189 6.60 7.65 10.46
N VAL A 190 7.47 7.07 11.31
CA VAL A 190 7.33 5.68 11.75
C VAL A 190 6.02 5.50 12.49
N LEU A 191 5.69 6.38 13.44
CA LEU A 191 4.44 6.31 14.19
C LEU A 191 3.21 6.39 13.27
N ILE A 192 3.18 7.33 12.33
CA ILE A 192 2.09 7.46 11.34
C ILE A 192 1.93 6.15 10.57
N SER A 193 3.03 5.57 10.09
CA SER A 193 3.01 4.32 9.33
C SER A 193 2.49 3.16 10.18
N VAL A 194 3.02 3.00 11.39
CA VAL A 194 2.60 1.96 12.35
C VAL A 194 1.11 2.06 12.65
N VAL A 195 0.58 3.25 12.90
CA VAL A 195 -0.86 3.45 13.13
C VAL A 195 -1.67 3.05 11.91
N ILE A 196 -1.24 3.42 10.70
CA ILE A 196 -1.94 3.08 9.44
C ILE A 196 -1.95 1.57 9.19
N TYR A 197 -0.89 0.84 9.57
CA TYR A 197 -0.79 -0.60 9.33
C TYR A 197 -1.41 -1.47 10.43
N ILE A 198 -1.22 -1.09 11.70
CA ILE A 198 -1.71 -1.88 12.84
C ILE A 198 -3.23 -1.70 13.02
N LEU A 199 -3.75 -0.49 12.77
CA LEU A 199 -5.16 -0.22 12.99
C LEU A 199 -6.04 -1.17 12.16
N PRO A 200 -5.88 -1.31 10.82
CA PRO A 200 -6.66 -2.27 10.04
C PRO A 200 -6.50 -3.72 10.48
N ALA A 201 -5.28 -4.15 10.83
CA ALA A 201 -4.99 -5.50 11.29
C ALA A 201 -5.77 -5.91 12.55
N SER A 202 -6.25 -4.95 13.35
CA SER A 202 -7.06 -5.25 14.54
C SER A 202 -8.52 -5.61 14.23
N PHE A 203 -9.01 -5.36 13.01
CA PHE A 203 -10.39 -5.67 12.60
C PHE A 203 -10.46 -6.53 11.32
N ILE A 204 -9.37 -6.61 10.56
CA ILE A 204 -9.24 -7.52 9.43
C ILE A 204 -8.55 -8.79 9.93
N PRO A 205 -9.21 -9.96 9.93
CA PRO A 205 -8.59 -11.21 10.32
C PRO A 205 -7.48 -11.56 9.31
N MET A 206 -6.23 -11.25 9.68
CA MET A 206 -5.04 -11.59 8.89
C MET A 206 -4.54 -13.02 9.18
N ASN A 207 -5.35 -13.85 9.84
CA ASN A 207 -5.00 -15.26 10.04
C ASN A 207 -5.20 -16.00 8.72
N VAL A 208 -4.23 -16.83 8.37
CA VAL A 208 -4.30 -17.69 7.20
C VAL A 208 -5.38 -18.75 7.45
N ASP A 209 -6.45 -18.70 6.64
CA ASP A 209 -7.45 -19.76 6.59
C ASP A 209 -6.80 -21.07 6.11
N GLN A 210 -6.92 -22.14 6.89
CA GLN A 210 -6.22 -23.41 6.61
C GLN A 210 -6.82 -24.16 5.43
N VAL A 211 -8.13 -24.00 5.20
CA VAL A 211 -8.81 -24.56 4.04
C VAL A 211 -8.31 -23.86 2.78
N GLU A 212 -8.30 -22.51 2.79
CA GLU A 212 -7.84 -21.74 1.63
C GLU A 212 -6.35 -21.98 1.33
N LEU A 213 -5.51 -22.16 2.36
CA LEU A 213 -4.10 -22.53 2.15
C LEU A 213 -3.94 -23.82 1.36
N ILE A 214 -4.75 -24.84 1.63
CA ILE A 214 -4.70 -26.09 0.87
C ILE A 214 -5.29 -25.91 -0.51
N LYS A 215 -6.43 -25.21 -0.64
CA LYS A 215 -7.08 -24.95 -1.93
C LYS A 215 -6.15 -24.23 -2.93
N TYR A 216 -5.49 -23.16 -2.51
CA TYR A 216 -4.54 -22.42 -3.35
C TYR A 216 -3.16 -23.09 -3.44
N GLY A 217 -2.92 -24.10 -2.61
CA GLY A 217 -1.70 -24.88 -2.60
C GLY A 217 -1.55 -25.80 -3.80
N THR A 218 -0.32 -26.25 -4.03
CA THR A 218 0.04 -27.18 -5.11
C THR A 218 0.87 -28.32 -4.52
N PHE A 219 0.71 -29.52 -5.08
CA PHE A 219 1.66 -30.61 -4.79
C PHE A 219 2.95 -30.41 -5.59
N GLU A 220 4.09 -30.85 -5.05
CA GLU A 220 5.39 -30.75 -5.74
C GLU A 220 5.39 -31.45 -7.11
N GLN A 221 4.61 -32.53 -7.23
CA GLN A 221 4.46 -33.32 -8.46
C GLN A 221 3.56 -32.62 -9.50
N TYR A 222 2.70 -31.70 -9.04
CA TYR A 222 1.70 -30.99 -9.85
C TYR A 222 1.79 -29.47 -9.61
N PRO A 223 2.94 -28.83 -9.92
CA PRO A 223 3.18 -27.42 -9.55
C PRO A 223 2.31 -26.43 -10.32
N ASP A 224 1.73 -26.85 -11.45
CA ASP A 224 0.98 -25.97 -12.35
C ASP A 224 -0.54 -25.95 -12.06
N LYS A 225 -1.03 -26.76 -11.12
CA LYS A 225 -2.45 -26.86 -10.79
C LYS A 225 -2.67 -26.76 -9.29
N THR A 226 -3.60 -25.90 -8.87
CA THR A 226 -3.99 -25.83 -7.46
C THR A 226 -4.87 -27.03 -7.09
N VAL A 227 -4.80 -27.45 -5.81
CA VAL A 227 -5.63 -28.55 -5.31
C VAL A 227 -7.12 -28.20 -5.42
N GLY A 228 -7.49 -26.97 -5.03
CA GLY A 228 -8.87 -26.50 -5.06
C GLY A 228 -9.48 -26.54 -6.45
N GLU A 229 -8.81 -25.93 -7.45
CA GLU A 229 -9.26 -25.94 -8.84
C GLU A 229 -9.39 -27.36 -9.39
N THR A 230 -8.39 -28.21 -9.12
CA THR A 230 -8.40 -29.61 -9.58
C THR A 230 -9.58 -30.38 -8.98
N PHE A 231 -9.87 -30.19 -7.70
CA PHE A 231 -10.94 -30.90 -7.01
C PHE A 231 -12.32 -30.39 -7.42
N ASP A 232 -12.48 -29.07 -7.59
CA ASP A 232 -13.72 -28.46 -8.06
C ASP A 232 -14.07 -28.90 -9.49
N ASP A 233 -13.07 -29.09 -10.35
CA ASP A 233 -13.25 -29.59 -11.71
C ASP A 233 -13.55 -31.10 -11.74
N PHE A 234 -12.91 -31.87 -10.84
CA PHE A 234 -12.94 -33.32 -10.92
C PHE A 234 -14.11 -33.96 -10.15
N PHE A 235 -14.49 -33.43 -8.99
CA PHE A 235 -15.50 -33.99 -8.10
C PHE A 235 -16.78 -33.15 -8.09
N ALA A 236 -17.91 -33.80 -7.85
CA ALA A 236 -19.19 -33.16 -7.60
C ALA A 236 -19.40 -32.94 -6.09
N ARG A 237 -20.24 -31.97 -5.73
CA ARG A 237 -20.68 -31.71 -4.33
C ARG A 237 -19.52 -31.52 -3.33
N GLY A 238 -18.43 -30.88 -3.77
CA GLY A 238 -17.27 -30.59 -2.93
C GLY A 238 -17.60 -29.75 -1.70
N ASP A 239 -17.12 -30.18 -0.53
CA ASP A 239 -17.19 -29.46 0.74
C ASP A 239 -15.86 -29.57 1.50
N TRP A 240 -15.45 -28.47 2.12
CA TRP A 240 -14.18 -28.38 2.84
C TRP A 240 -14.43 -28.06 4.31
N GLN A 241 -13.79 -28.81 5.21
CA GLN A 241 -13.95 -28.65 6.64
C GLN A 241 -12.60 -28.67 7.36
N GLU A 242 -12.38 -27.73 8.28
CA GLU A 242 -11.26 -27.80 9.20
C GLU A 242 -11.58 -28.85 10.28
N VAL A 243 -10.71 -29.85 10.40
CA VAL A 243 -10.83 -30.94 11.38
C VAL A 243 -9.62 -30.84 12.30
N THR A 244 -9.68 -30.09 13.39
CA THR A 244 -8.52 -29.97 14.28
C THR A 244 -8.23 -31.31 14.97
N ASN A 245 -7.01 -31.85 14.82
CA ASN A 245 -6.54 -33.06 15.48
C ASN A 245 -5.41 -32.71 16.45
N ASP A 246 -5.81 -32.26 17.64
CA ASP A 246 -4.99 -32.05 18.83
C ASP A 246 -3.76 -31.12 18.67
N SER A 247 -3.12 -30.80 19.79
CA SER A 247 -2.21 -29.65 20.00
C SER A 247 -1.02 -29.41 19.05
N LYS A 248 -0.80 -30.24 18.01
CA LYS A 248 0.40 -30.19 17.14
C LYS A 248 0.14 -30.26 15.62
N SER A 249 -1.05 -30.62 15.16
CA SER A 249 -1.32 -30.81 13.72
C SER A 249 -2.65 -30.21 13.31
N ILE A 250 -2.66 -29.54 12.17
CA ILE A 250 -3.87 -29.06 11.53
C ILE A 250 -4.27 -30.11 10.49
N VAL A 251 -5.50 -30.59 10.58
CA VAL A 251 -6.08 -31.47 9.56
C VAL A 251 -7.21 -30.72 8.88
N VAL A 252 -7.24 -30.77 7.56
CA VAL A 252 -8.34 -30.26 6.74
C VAL A 252 -8.89 -31.42 5.95
N ALA A 253 -10.21 -31.58 5.97
CA ALA A 253 -10.89 -32.63 5.22
C ALA A 253 -11.63 -32.03 4.05
N TYR A 254 -11.46 -32.64 2.88
CA TYR A 254 -12.31 -32.45 1.72
C TYR A 254 -13.27 -33.64 1.62
N HIS A 255 -14.55 -33.36 1.34
CA HIS A 255 -15.54 -34.34 0.93
C HIS A 255 -16.03 -34.01 -0.47
N GLY A 256 -16.18 -35.01 -1.32
CA GLY A 256 -16.72 -34.85 -2.66
C GLY A 256 -17.21 -36.18 -3.20
N GLU A 257 -17.80 -36.15 -4.38
CA GLU A 257 -18.37 -37.34 -4.99
C GLU A 257 -17.96 -37.49 -6.45
N LYS A 258 -17.85 -38.73 -6.92
CA LYS A 258 -17.55 -39.02 -8.32
C LYS A 258 -18.45 -40.13 -8.85
N GLN A 259 -19.19 -39.83 -9.92
CA GLN A 259 -19.95 -40.85 -10.63
C GLN A 259 -19.07 -41.51 -11.71
N ILE A 260 -18.94 -42.84 -11.65
CA ILE A 260 -18.27 -43.64 -12.68
C ILE A 260 -19.06 -44.94 -12.88
N ASP A 261 -19.29 -45.33 -14.13
CA ASP A 261 -19.99 -46.58 -14.52
C ASP A 261 -21.25 -46.89 -13.70
N ASN A 262 -22.05 -45.84 -13.47
CA ASN A 262 -23.34 -45.90 -12.78
C ASN A 262 -23.27 -46.17 -11.26
N HIS A 263 -22.07 -46.11 -10.68
CA HIS A 263 -21.84 -46.01 -9.25
C HIS A 263 -21.43 -44.57 -8.88
N ASN A 264 -21.78 -44.14 -7.67
CA ASN A 264 -21.43 -42.81 -7.17
C ASN A 264 -20.56 -42.99 -5.92
N TYR A 265 -19.26 -42.76 -6.10
CA TYR A 265 -18.25 -42.89 -5.06
C TYR A 265 -18.30 -41.68 -4.13
N ASP A 266 -18.34 -41.93 -2.81
CA ASP A 266 -18.10 -40.93 -1.78
C ASP A 266 -16.60 -40.85 -1.48
N ILE A 267 -16.04 -39.65 -1.54
CA ILE A 267 -14.60 -39.40 -1.45
C ILE A 267 -14.34 -38.48 -0.27
N ARG A 268 -13.48 -38.93 0.65
CA ARG A 268 -12.92 -38.08 1.71
C ARG A 268 -11.40 -38.03 1.63
N ILE A 269 -10.84 -36.83 1.58
CA ILE A 269 -9.40 -36.59 1.53
C ILE A 269 -9.01 -35.74 2.75
N GLU A 270 -8.16 -36.28 3.61
CA GLU A 270 -7.64 -35.61 4.79
C GLU A 270 -6.21 -35.14 4.51
N PHE A 271 -5.97 -33.85 4.67
CA PHE A 271 -4.67 -33.21 4.54
C PHE A 271 -4.09 -32.97 5.93
N TYR A 272 -2.79 -33.19 6.12
CA TYR A 272 -2.09 -32.78 7.34
C TYR A 272 -1.08 -31.68 7.06
N LYS A 273 -0.86 -30.85 8.07
CA LYS A 273 0.16 -29.81 8.06
C LYS A 273 0.74 -29.61 9.46
N GLU A 274 2.06 -29.44 9.52
CA GLU A 274 2.74 -28.98 10.72
C GLU A 274 2.48 -27.48 10.93
N LYS A 275 2.26 -27.06 12.18
CA LYS A 275 1.83 -25.69 12.53
C LYS A 275 2.74 -24.58 11.97
N ASP A 276 4.04 -24.85 11.86
CA ASP A 276 5.06 -23.88 11.43
C ASP A 276 5.57 -24.15 10.00
N SER A 277 4.99 -25.13 9.29
CA SER A 277 5.27 -25.39 7.87
C SER A 277 4.22 -24.71 7.01
N GLU A 278 4.56 -24.24 5.81
CA GLU A 278 3.56 -23.86 4.79
C GLU A 278 3.21 -25.05 3.87
N ALA A 279 4.06 -26.09 3.86
CA ALA A 279 3.79 -27.32 3.14
C ALA A 279 2.73 -28.16 3.87
N PHE A 280 1.85 -28.75 3.09
CA PHE A 280 0.85 -29.73 3.51
C PHE A 280 1.06 -31.01 2.71
N ASP A 281 0.54 -32.11 3.21
CA ASP A 281 0.59 -33.41 2.55
C ASP A 281 -0.71 -34.17 2.85
N ILE A 282 -0.97 -35.25 2.13
CA ILE A 282 -2.15 -36.09 2.33
C ILE A 282 -1.91 -37.00 3.51
N GLN A 283 -2.79 -36.91 4.49
CA GLN A 283 -2.83 -37.83 5.62
C GLN A 283 -3.47 -39.16 5.22
N ARG A 284 -4.61 -39.10 4.53
CA ARG A 284 -5.42 -40.26 4.19
C ARG A 284 -6.46 -39.94 3.11
N ILE A 285 -6.76 -40.91 2.26
CA ILE A 285 -7.90 -40.90 1.34
C ILE A 285 -8.83 -42.06 1.71
N VAL A 286 -10.14 -41.80 1.71
CA VAL A 286 -11.19 -42.79 1.93
C VAL A 286 -12.16 -42.74 0.75
N VAL A 287 -12.47 -43.90 0.17
CA VAL A 287 -13.44 -44.08 -0.92
C VAL A 287 -14.49 -45.08 -0.44
N ASP A 288 -15.76 -44.69 -0.42
CA ASP A 288 -16.87 -45.52 0.08
C ASP A 288 -16.58 -46.21 1.42
N ASP A 289 -16.12 -45.41 2.41
CA ASP A 289 -15.71 -45.85 3.76
C ASP A 289 -14.44 -46.72 3.84
N GLU A 290 -13.79 -47.06 2.72
CA GLU A 290 -12.53 -47.81 2.69
C GLU A 290 -11.31 -46.87 2.54
N ALA A 291 -10.35 -46.98 3.46
CA ALA A 291 -9.14 -46.17 3.42
C ALA A 291 -8.11 -46.76 2.44
N LEU A 292 -7.60 -45.90 1.55
CA LEU A 292 -6.61 -46.29 0.55
C LEU A 292 -5.23 -46.57 1.17
N SER A 293 -4.52 -47.54 0.59
CA SER A 293 -3.10 -47.77 0.81
C SER A 293 -2.22 -46.67 0.19
N LEU A 294 -0.91 -46.71 0.43
CA LEU A 294 0.01 -45.70 -0.11
C LEU A 294 0.12 -45.75 -1.64
N SER A 295 0.16 -46.95 -2.22
CA SER A 295 0.19 -47.15 -3.68
C SER A 295 -1.12 -46.70 -4.33
N GLU A 296 -2.24 -46.97 -3.67
CA GLU A 296 -3.57 -46.52 -4.09
C GLU A 296 -3.69 -45.01 -4.06
N THR A 297 -3.22 -44.38 -2.99
CA THR A 297 -3.22 -42.92 -2.84
C THR A 297 -2.45 -42.27 -4.00
N THR A 298 -1.29 -42.81 -4.36
CA THR A 298 -0.48 -42.28 -5.45
C THR A 298 -1.22 -42.38 -6.80
N SER A 299 -1.76 -43.55 -7.10
CA SER A 299 -2.48 -43.82 -8.35
C SER A 299 -3.77 -43.00 -8.45
N PHE A 300 -4.48 -42.85 -7.33
CA PHE A 300 -5.66 -42.00 -7.22
C PHE A 300 -5.35 -40.54 -7.51
N LEU A 301 -4.27 -39.98 -6.95
CA LEU A 301 -3.88 -38.60 -7.24
C LEU A 301 -3.48 -38.42 -8.70
N GLU A 302 -2.75 -39.36 -9.29
CA GLU A 302 -2.44 -39.33 -10.72
C GLU A 302 -3.71 -39.32 -11.57
N TYR A 303 -4.70 -40.17 -11.24
CA TYR A 303 -6.01 -40.19 -11.90
C TYR A 303 -6.76 -38.86 -11.78
N VAL A 304 -6.80 -38.25 -10.59
CA VAL A 304 -7.46 -36.96 -10.34
C VAL A 304 -6.76 -35.83 -11.11
N PHE A 305 -5.44 -35.71 -10.99
CA PHE A 305 -4.67 -34.61 -11.58
C PHE A 305 -4.48 -34.74 -13.11
N SER A 306 -4.64 -35.95 -13.66
CA SER A 306 -4.76 -36.21 -15.11
C SER A 306 -6.19 -36.03 -15.65
N ASN A 307 -7.14 -35.58 -14.82
CA ASN A 307 -8.55 -35.42 -15.19
C ASN A 307 -9.18 -36.73 -15.73
N GLY A 308 -8.85 -37.84 -15.11
CA GLY A 308 -9.36 -39.16 -15.45
C GLY A 308 -8.74 -39.79 -16.70
N GLN A 309 -7.70 -39.18 -17.27
CA GLN A 309 -6.97 -39.72 -18.42
C GLN A 309 -5.72 -40.46 -17.96
N LEU A 310 -5.85 -41.78 -17.74
CA LEU A 310 -4.70 -42.63 -17.46
C LEU A 310 -3.90 -42.84 -18.75
N HIS A 311 -2.59 -42.57 -18.70
CA HIS A 311 -1.69 -42.87 -19.81
C HIS A 311 -1.26 -44.35 -19.74
N GLY A 312 -2.11 -45.27 -20.17
CA GLY A 312 -1.85 -46.73 -20.16
C GLY A 312 -3.14 -47.55 -20.24
N ASP A 313 -3.04 -48.87 -20.42
CA ASP A 313 -4.16 -49.84 -20.54
C ASP A 313 -5.05 -49.97 -19.28
N ASP A 314 -4.85 -49.13 -18.28
CA ASP A 314 -5.58 -49.15 -17.01
C ASP A 314 -6.82 -48.25 -17.12
N SER A 315 -7.88 -48.75 -17.76
CA SER A 315 -9.19 -48.09 -17.76
C SER A 315 -9.96 -48.46 -16.48
N PHE A 316 -10.33 -47.46 -15.69
CA PHE A 316 -11.17 -47.60 -14.50
C PHE A 316 -12.57 -48.10 -14.88
N ASP A 317 -13.01 -49.27 -14.39
CA ASP A 317 -14.29 -49.93 -14.76
C ASP A 317 -15.31 -50.11 -13.62
N GLY A 318 -15.19 -49.33 -12.54
CA GLY A 318 -16.26 -49.24 -11.54
C GLY A 318 -16.34 -50.40 -10.54
N GLY A 319 -15.28 -51.19 -10.35
CA GLY A 319 -15.06 -52.01 -9.14
C GLY A 319 -16.20 -52.99 -8.80
N GLY A 320 -16.27 -54.13 -9.51
CA GLY A 320 -16.99 -55.32 -9.05
C GLY A 320 -16.19 -56.11 -8.00
N PRO A 321 -16.85 -56.94 -7.15
CA PRO A 321 -16.23 -57.42 -5.92
C PRO A 321 -15.23 -58.56 -6.13
N SER A 322 -14.22 -58.50 -5.25
CA SER A 322 -13.22 -59.51 -4.88
C SER A 322 -12.07 -59.77 -5.86
N ASP A 323 -10.88 -59.48 -5.36
CA ASP A 323 -9.57 -59.98 -5.77
C ASP A 323 -8.90 -59.34 -7.00
N SER A 324 -8.76 -58.01 -7.04
CA SER A 324 -7.73 -57.40 -7.88
C SER A 324 -7.51 -55.93 -7.55
N TYR A 325 -6.48 -55.68 -6.75
CA TYR A 325 -5.85 -54.38 -6.64
C TYR A 325 -4.41 -54.53 -7.15
N MET A 326 -4.31 -54.75 -8.47
CA MET A 326 -3.16 -54.29 -9.23
C MET A 326 -3.70 -53.13 -10.06
N TRP A 327 -3.24 -51.94 -9.67
CA TRP A 327 -3.77 -50.62 -10.00
C TRP A 327 -3.24 -50.11 -11.33
#